data_AF-A0A8S1AIK9-F1
#
_entry.id   AF-A0A8S1AIK9-F1
#
_cell.length_a   1.000
_cell.length_b   1.000
_cell.length_c   1.000
_cell.angle_alpha   90.00
_cell.angle_beta   90.00
_cell.angle_gamma   90.00
#
_symmetry.space_group_name_H-M   'P 1'
#
loop_
_entity.id
_entity.type
_entity.pdbx_description
1 polymer ?
#
loop_
_entity_poly.entity_id
_entity_poly.type
_entity_poly.pdbx_seq_one_letter_code
_entity_poly.pdbx_strand_id
1 'polypeptide(L)'
;MAELIDMQAIIYDSIVKLGINIKKDSVERKTLDYFKRRLNTLEEYWTEYEGNHDRITGEVSQTNSYFVNREREKTMKAYEEVKALINQQYQKFLHKTANPIEQGKTPYKAAWDAPQPGEEEATAVVEPSSQTLILKTSTGTNIKAHCLN
;
A
#
# COMPACT_ATOMS: atom_id res chain seq x y z
N MET A 1 -27.59 -8.37 -6.51
CA MET A 1 -27.80 -8.50 -5.05
C MET A 1 -26.62 -9.13 -4.34
N ALA A 2 -26.21 -10.36 -4.68
CA ALA A 2 -24.97 -10.96 -4.14
C ALA A 2 -23.75 -10.05 -4.38
N GLU A 3 -23.66 -9.46 -5.57
CA GLU A 3 -22.61 -8.49 -5.92
C GLU A 3 -22.54 -7.27 -4.99
N LEU A 4 -23.66 -6.74 -4.49
CA LEU A 4 -23.63 -5.59 -3.56
C LEU A 4 -23.05 -5.99 -2.21
N ILE A 5 -23.39 -7.19 -1.72
CA ILE A 5 -22.86 -7.71 -0.46
C ILE A 5 -21.36 -8.00 -0.60
N ASP A 6 -20.94 -8.57 -1.72
CA ASP A 6 -19.53 -8.79 -2.02
C ASP A 6 -18.75 -7.47 -2.09
N MET A 7 -19.33 -6.42 -2.69
CA MET A 7 -18.74 -5.08 -2.70
C MET A 7 -18.62 -4.50 -1.29
N GLN A 8 -19.60 -4.70 -0.40
CA GLN A 8 -19.46 -4.25 1.00
C GLN A 8 -18.26 -4.90 1.70
N ALA A 9 -18.03 -6.20 1.48
CA ALA A 9 -16.88 -6.90 2.04
C ALA A 9 -15.55 -6.37 1.46
N ILE A 10 -15.49 -6.11 0.16
CA ILE A 10 -14.32 -5.53 -0.51
C ILE A 10 -14.00 -4.13 0.02
N ILE A 11 -15.03 -3.29 0.20
CA ILE A 11 -14.85 -1.93 0.72
C ILE A 11 -14.37 -1.97 2.17
N TYR A 12 -14.97 -2.83 3.02
CA TYR A 12 -14.50 -3.05 4.38
C TYR A 12 -13.02 -3.42 4.43
N ASP A 13 -12.61 -4.41 3.63
CA ASP A 13 -11.21 -4.84 3.54
C ASP A 13 -10.29 -3.70 3.07
N SER A 14 -10.78 -2.86 2.16
CA SER A 14 -10.04 -1.71 1.64
C SER A 14 -9.82 -0.63 2.71
N ILE A 15 -10.83 -0.36 3.55
CA ILE A 15 -10.72 0.52 4.73
C ILE A 15 -9.68 -0.03 5.71
N VAL A 16 -9.76 -1.31 6.06
CA VAL A 16 -8.82 -1.95 6.99
C VAL A 16 -7.38 -1.90 6.44
N LYS A 17 -7.20 -2.25 5.16
CA LYS A 17 -5.90 -2.19 4.47
C LYS A 17 -5.34 -0.77 4.43
N LEU A 18 -6.18 0.25 4.20
CA LEU A 18 -5.76 1.65 4.24
C LEU A 18 -5.17 2.01 5.61
N GLY A 19 -5.84 1.62 6.70
CA GLY A 19 -5.36 1.81 8.06
C GLY A 19 -4.02 1.12 8.33
N ILE A 20 -3.86 -0.12 7.88
CA ILE A 20 -2.59 -0.88 8.00
C ILE A 20 -1.47 -0.17 7.24
N ASN A 21 -1.73 0.27 6.01
CA ASN A 21 -0.74 0.94 5.18
C ASN A 21 -0.28 2.26 5.81
N ILE A 22 -1.20 3.06 6.36
CA ILE A 22 -0.85 4.32 7.05
C ILE A 22 0.05 4.08 8.28
N LYS A 23 -0.18 2.98 9.02
CA LYS A 23 0.67 2.60 10.16
C LYS A 23 2.08 2.19 9.71
N LYS A 24 2.18 1.47 8.59
CA LYS A 24 3.45 0.94 8.06
C LYS A 24 4.23 1.95 7.22
N ASP A 25 3.57 2.99 6.70
CA ASP A 25 4.22 3.99 5.86
C ASP A 25 5.28 4.77 6.64
N SER A 26 6.46 4.95 6.02
CA SER A 26 7.60 5.64 6.62
C SER A 26 7.28 7.11 6.89
N VAL A 27 7.99 7.71 7.85
CA VAL A 27 7.78 9.11 8.25
C VAL A 27 8.03 10.07 7.09
N GLU A 28 8.99 9.77 6.21
CA GLU A 28 9.33 10.59 5.03
C GLU A 28 8.17 10.73 4.04
N ARG A 29 7.29 9.73 3.94
CA ARG A 29 6.10 9.79 3.06
C ARG A 29 4.98 10.65 3.64
N LYS A 30 5.00 10.91 4.94
CA LYS A 30 3.91 11.60 5.65
C LYS A 30 4.06 13.11 5.48
N THR A 31 3.31 13.66 4.53
CA THR A 31 3.19 15.09 4.24
C THR A 31 1.74 15.56 4.42
N LEU A 32 1.48 16.87 4.38
CA LEU A 32 0.12 17.41 4.41
C LEU A 32 -0.76 16.84 3.28
N ASP A 33 -0.21 16.80 2.07
CA ASP A 33 -0.89 16.25 0.90
C ASP A 33 -1.12 14.74 1.02
N TYR A 34 -0.17 13.98 1.59
CA TYR A 34 -0.36 12.57 1.90
C TYR A 34 -1.59 12.35 2.79
N PHE A 35 -1.71 13.06 3.92
CA PHE A 35 -2.84 12.90 4.83
C PHE A 35 -4.16 13.31 4.19
N LYS A 36 -4.16 14.40 3.42
CA LYS A 36 -5.33 14.83 2.65
C LYS A 36 -5.81 13.74 1.68
N ARG A 37 -4.89 13.14 0.91
CA ARG A 37 -5.22 12.06 -0.02
C ARG A 37 -5.75 10.83 0.69
N ARG A 38 -5.12 10.41 1.80
CA ARG A 38 -5.57 9.25 2.59
C ARG A 38 -6.95 9.47 3.18
N LEU A 39 -7.25 10.67 3.67
CA LEU A 39 -8.57 11.02 4.16
C LEU A 39 -9.60 11.00 3.03
N ASN A 40 -9.28 11.60 1.89
CA ASN A 40 -10.18 11.60 0.73
C ASN A 40 -10.53 10.18 0.26
N THR A 41 -9.52 9.30 0.11
CA THR A 41 -9.75 7.89 -0.24
C THR A 41 -10.62 7.17 0.80
N LEU A 42 -10.45 7.47 2.09
CA LEU A 42 -11.30 6.90 3.14
C LEU A 42 -12.75 7.36 3.01
N GLU A 43 -13.00 8.64 2.73
CA GLU A 43 -14.34 9.18 2.53
C GLU A 43 -15.00 8.63 1.25
N GLU A 44 -14.23 8.42 0.18
CA GLU A 44 -14.71 7.78 -1.05
C GLU A 44 -15.22 6.36 -0.78
N TYR A 45 -14.42 5.54 -0.09
CA TYR A 45 -14.84 4.20 0.33
C TYR A 45 -16.08 4.22 1.21
N TRP A 46 -16.14 5.13 2.19
CA TRP A 46 -17.30 5.22 3.07
C TRP A 46 -18.57 5.66 2.35
N THR A 47 -18.46 6.65 1.46
CA THR A 47 -19.59 7.13 0.65
C THR A 47 -20.14 6.01 -0.24
N GLU A 48 -19.25 5.23 -0.87
CA GLU A 48 -19.67 4.07 -1.67
C GLU A 48 -20.31 2.98 -0.79
N TYR A 49 -19.75 2.72 0.39
CA TYR A 49 -20.31 1.76 1.34
C TYR A 49 -21.74 2.12 1.77
N GLU A 50 -21.97 3.38 2.14
CA GLU A 50 -23.29 3.86 2.57
C GLU A 50 -24.29 3.81 1.39
N GLY A 51 -23.88 4.24 0.20
CA GLY A 51 -24.74 4.14 -1.00
C GLY A 51 -25.12 2.70 -1.33
N ASN A 52 -24.21 1.74 -1.14
CA ASN A 52 -24.50 0.32 -1.28
C ASN A 52 -25.40 -0.19 -0.15
N HIS A 53 -25.20 0.27 1.08
CA HIS A 53 -26.01 -0.12 2.24
C HIS A 53 -27.47 0.29 2.07
N ASP A 54 -27.73 1.51 1.59
CA ASP A 54 -29.08 2.01 1.34
C ASP A 54 -29.82 1.12 0.33
N ARG A 55 -29.14 0.71 -0.74
CA ARG A 55 -29.68 -0.22 -1.74
C ARG A 55 -29.94 -1.61 -1.16
N ILE A 56 -28.99 -2.15 -0.40
CA ILE A 56 -29.14 -3.45 0.28
C ILE A 56 -30.33 -3.42 1.23
N THR A 57 -30.54 -2.33 1.96
CA THR A 57 -31.66 -2.18 2.90
C THR A 57 -33.02 -2.17 2.21
N GLY A 58 -33.10 -1.63 0.98
CA GLY A 58 -34.32 -1.65 0.18
C GLY A 58 -34.62 -2.99 -0.51
N GLU A 59 -33.60 -3.80 -0.79
CA GLU A 59 -33.70 -4.95 -1.69
C GLU A 59 -33.48 -6.32 -1.02
N VAL A 60 -32.79 -6.38 0.12
CA VAL A 60 -32.36 -7.64 0.75
C VAL A 60 -33.11 -7.89 2.08
N SER A 61 -33.47 -9.15 2.32
CA SER A 61 -34.12 -9.56 3.58
C SER A 61 -33.25 -9.28 4.81
N GLN A 62 -33.87 -8.81 5.88
CA GLN A 62 -33.25 -8.58 7.20
C GLN A 62 -32.70 -9.87 7.86
N THR A 63 -33.10 -11.04 7.37
CA THR A 63 -32.55 -12.34 7.81
C THR A 63 -31.23 -12.70 7.14
N ASN A 64 -30.78 -11.90 6.16
CA ASN A 64 -29.50 -12.11 5.50
C ASN A 64 -28.34 -11.91 6.49
N SER A 65 -27.26 -12.69 6.30
CA SER A 65 -26.06 -12.64 7.14
C SER A 65 -25.46 -11.24 7.26
N TYR A 66 -25.59 -10.40 6.24
CA TYR A 66 -25.16 -9.00 6.28
C TYR A 66 -25.77 -8.22 7.47
N PHE A 67 -27.07 -8.35 7.69
CA PHE A 67 -27.77 -7.67 8.79
C PHE A 67 -27.60 -8.40 10.12
N VAL A 68 -27.70 -9.74 10.12
CA VAL A 68 -27.53 -10.56 11.33
C VAL A 68 -26.14 -10.34 11.94
N ASN A 69 -25.11 -10.22 11.11
CA ASN A 69 -23.74 -10.03 11.56
C ASN A 69 -23.38 -8.57 11.83
N ARG A 70 -24.31 -7.61 11.65
CA ARG A 70 -24.09 -6.17 11.88
C ARG A 70 -22.89 -5.64 11.10
N GLU A 71 -22.83 -5.98 9.81
CA GLU A 71 -21.67 -5.66 8.96
C GLU A 71 -21.50 -4.14 8.76
N ARG A 72 -22.60 -3.38 8.76
CA ARG A 72 -22.54 -1.91 8.70
C ARG A 72 -21.85 -1.34 9.94
N GLU A 73 -22.24 -1.76 11.12
CA GLU A 73 -21.67 -1.26 12.38
C GLU A 73 -20.19 -1.60 12.50
N LYS A 74 -19.80 -2.81 12.08
CA LYS A 74 -18.37 -3.19 12.00
C LYS A 74 -17.59 -2.29 11.06
N THR A 75 -18.15 -2.01 9.88
CA THR A 75 -17.47 -1.18 8.88
C THR A 75 -17.40 0.27 9.30
N MET A 76 -18.47 0.81 9.89
CA MET A 76 -18.51 2.15 10.47
C MET A 76 -17.41 2.33 11.53
N LYS A 77 -17.29 1.36 12.44
CA LYS A 77 -16.22 1.37 13.45
C LYS A 77 -14.82 1.37 12.82
N ALA A 78 -14.60 0.54 11.80
CA ALA A 78 -13.31 0.52 11.10
C ALA A 78 -13.02 1.87 10.40
N TYR A 79 -14.02 2.48 9.77
CA TYR A 79 -13.91 3.81 9.18
C TYR A 79 -13.51 4.87 10.23
N GLU A 80 -14.22 4.91 11.37
CA GLU A 80 -13.93 5.86 12.46
C GLU A 80 -12.53 5.67 13.04
N GLU A 81 -12.10 4.42 13.24
CA GLU A 81 -10.76 4.10 13.74
C GLU A 81 -9.68 4.57 12.76
N VAL A 82 -9.85 4.35 11.45
CA VAL A 82 -8.89 4.80 10.43
C VAL A 82 -8.89 6.32 10.31
N LYS A 83 -10.05 6.97 10.40
CA LYS A 83 -10.16 8.44 10.38
C LYS A 83 -9.47 9.06 11.60
N ALA A 84 -9.70 8.50 12.79
CA ALA A 84 -9.03 8.92 14.01
C ALA A 84 -7.50 8.72 13.92
N LEU A 85 -7.04 7.60 13.35
CA LEU A 85 -5.62 7.35 13.09
C LEU A 85 -5.00 8.40 12.17
N ILE A 86 -5.65 8.73 11.05
CA ILE A 86 -5.18 9.77 10.11
C ILE A 86 -5.04 11.10 10.85
N ASN A 87 -6.08 11.51 11.56
CA ASN A 87 -6.09 12.78 12.31
C ASN A 87 -5.00 12.79 13.38
N GLN A 88 -4.83 11.72 14.15
CA GLN A 88 -3.79 11.63 15.18
C GLN A 88 -2.38 11.76 14.59
N GLN A 89 -2.10 11.07 13.47
CA GLN A 89 -0.80 11.13 12.80
C GLN A 89 -0.56 12.51 12.17
N TYR A 90 -1.60 13.12 11.62
CA TYR A 90 -1.56 14.49 11.10
C TYR A 90 -1.21 15.51 12.18
N GLN A 91 -1.86 15.46 13.35
CA GLN A 91 -1.52 16.35 14.47
C GLN A 91 -0.07 16.15 14.93
N LYS A 92 0.39 14.90 15.05
CA LYS A 92 1.79 14.59 15.39
C LYS A 92 2.78 15.18 14.37
N PHE A 93 2.43 15.12 13.08
CA PHE A 93 3.23 15.72 12.01
C PHE A 93 3.32 17.25 12.17
N LEU A 94 2.20 17.93 12.39
CA LEU A 94 2.17 19.39 12.59
C LEU A 94 3.04 19.84 13.77
N HIS A 95 2.96 19.12 14.90
CA HIS A 95 3.76 19.44 16.09
C HIS A 95 5.27 19.25 15.84
N LYS A 96 5.66 18.23 15.08
CA LYS A 96 7.06 17.99 14.70
C LYS A 96 7.59 19.07 13.74
N THR A 97 6.75 19.55 12.81
CA THR A 97 7.15 20.63 11.89
C THR A 97 7.20 22.00 12.56
N ALA A 98 6.39 22.24 13.59
CA ALA A 98 6.37 23.51 14.32
C ALA A 98 7.54 23.66 15.30
N ASN A 99 8.02 22.55 15.87
CA ASN A 99 9.17 22.51 16.78
C ASN A 99 10.25 21.57 16.22
N PRO A 100 11.05 22.02 15.24
CA PRO A 100 12.20 21.26 14.79
C PRO A 100 13.29 21.33 15.86
N ILE A 101 13.19 20.47 16.89
CA ILE A 101 14.32 20.25 17.80
C ILE A 101 15.41 19.57 16.97
N GLU A 102 16.56 20.23 16.88
CA GLU A 102 17.79 19.77 16.26
C GLU A 102 18.12 18.32 16.67
N GLN A 103 17.79 17.34 15.82
CA GLN A 103 18.38 16.01 15.94
C GLN A 103 19.64 15.97 15.10
N GLY A 104 20.74 16.36 15.76
CA GLY A 104 22.06 15.77 15.65
C GLY A 104 22.58 15.45 14.25
N LYS A 105 23.40 16.35 13.73
CA LYS A 105 24.46 16.03 12.77
C LYS A 105 25.24 14.80 13.26
N THR A 106 25.09 13.66 12.61
CA THR A 106 26.16 12.65 12.59
C THR A 106 27.22 13.14 11.58
N PRO A 107 28.51 13.21 11.93
CA PRO A 107 29.53 13.68 11.02
C PRO A 107 29.72 12.64 9.91
N TYR A 108 29.51 13.08 8.68
CA TYR A 108 30.13 12.46 7.50
C TYR A 108 31.65 12.46 7.73
N LYS A 109 32.24 11.29 7.97
CA LYS A 109 33.70 11.12 7.88
C LYS A 109 34.00 10.65 6.45
N ALA A 110 34.12 11.61 5.55
CA ALA A 110 34.89 11.41 4.33
C ALA A 110 36.37 11.48 4.73
N ALA A 111 37.11 10.40 4.46
CA ALA A 111 38.57 10.43 4.42
C ALA A 111 38.99 9.55 3.24
N TRP A 112 39.10 10.19 2.09
CA TRP A 112 39.97 9.76 1.02
C TRP A 112 41.37 10.21 1.42
N ASP A 113 42.33 9.29 1.44
CA ASP A 113 43.68 9.53 0.93
C ASP A 113 44.44 8.20 0.83
N ALA A 114 44.81 7.84 -0.40
CA ALA A 114 45.87 6.87 -0.71
C ALA A 114 47.22 7.62 -0.63
N PRO A 115 48.41 6.97 -0.47
CA PRO A 115 48.98 6.05 -1.48
C PRO A 115 49.82 4.85 -0.96
N GLN A 116 50.05 3.90 -1.87
CA GLN A 116 50.98 2.73 -1.91
C GLN A 116 52.45 3.03 -1.48
N PRO A 117 53.37 2.04 -1.24
CA PRO A 117 53.59 0.80 -2.03
C PRO A 117 54.03 -0.47 -1.26
N GLY A 118 54.08 -1.61 -1.96
CA GLY A 118 54.59 -2.88 -1.44
C GLY A 118 54.27 -4.08 -2.34
N GLU A 119 55.02 -4.17 -3.43
CA GLU A 119 55.48 -5.35 -4.17
C GLU A 119 54.99 -6.74 -3.71
N GLU A 120 54.24 -7.47 -4.56
CA GLU A 120 54.58 -8.87 -4.85
C GLU A 120 54.01 -9.31 -6.20
N GLU A 121 54.87 -10.05 -6.89
CA GLU A 121 54.87 -10.51 -8.26
C GLU A 121 54.11 -11.85 -8.39
N ALA A 122 53.25 -11.99 -9.40
CA ALA A 122 53.03 -13.26 -10.11
C ALA A 122 52.04 -13.09 -11.28
N THR A 123 52.63 -12.91 -12.46
CA THR A 123 52.37 -13.65 -13.71
C THR A 123 50.94 -13.98 -14.19
N ALA A 124 50.76 -13.62 -15.49
CA ALA A 124 50.00 -14.29 -16.55
C ALA A 124 48.48 -14.05 -16.63
N VAL A 125 47.80 -13.92 -17.77
CA VAL A 125 48.08 -13.92 -19.22
C VAL A 125 46.70 -13.60 -19.88
N VAL A 126 46.66 -12.80 -20.96
CA VAL A 126 45.64 -12.73 -22.05
C VAL A 126 44.28 -12.03 -21.80
N GLU A 127 44.18 -10.80 -22.33
CA GLU A 127 43.31 -10.25 -23.42
C GLU A 127 41.89 -10.82 -23.75
N PRO A 128 41.04 -10.11 -24.54
CA PRO A 128 39.70 -9.66 -24.12
C PRO A 128 38.56 -10.23 -25.00
N SER A 129 37.32 -9.76 -24.79
CA SER A 129 36.30 -9.44 -25.83
C SER A 129 34.86 -9.93 -25.54
N SER A 130 33.94 -8.97 -25.66
CA SER A 130 32.63 -9.01 -26.33
C SER A 130 31.43 -9.83 -25.83
N GLN A 131 30.38 -9.05 -25.50
CA GLN A 131 29.02 -9.05 -26.09
C GLN A 131 27.97 -10.17 -25.77
N THR A 132 26.72 -9.68 -25.68
CA THR A 132 25.48 -10.23 -26.30
C THR A 132 24.39 -10.76 -25.36
N LEU A 133 23.38 -9.90 -25.14
CA LEU A 133 21.93 -10.10 -25.33
C LEU A 133 21.44 -11.52 -25.67
N ILE A 134 20.46 -12.07 -24.93
CA ILE A 134 19.39 -12.89 -25.55
C ILE A 134 18.03 -12.70 -24.82
N LEU A 135 17.10 -12.05 -25.52
CA LEU A 135 15.64 -12.19 -25.40
C LEU A 135 15.22 -13.62 -25.77
N LYS A 136 14.36 -14.30 -24.99
CA LYS A 136 13.42 -15.29 -25.55
C LYS A 136 12.05 -15.27 -24.86
N THR A 137 11.07 -14.97 -25.70
CA THR A 137 9.62 -15.18 -25.58
C THR A 137 9.24 -16.66 -25.54
N SER A 138 8.12 -17.00 -24.90
CA SER A 138 7.26 -18.11 -25.35
C SER A 138 5.81 -17.96 -24.91
N THR A 139 4.96 -17.72 -25.91
CA THR A 139 3.52 -17.89 -25.96
C THR A 139 3.15 -19.38 -25.84
N GLY A 140 2.03 -19.69 -25.17
CA GLY A 140 1.48 -21.05 -25.10
C GLY A 140 -0.04 -21.05 -24.92
N THR A 141 -0.75 -20.97 -26.04
CA THR A 141 -2.20 -21.16 -26.18
C THR A 141 -2.56 -22.64 -26.03
N ASN A 142 -3.65 -22.98 -25.32
CA ASN A 142 -4.42 -24.17 -25.66
C ASN A 142 -5.92 -23.98 -25.38
N ILE A 143 -6.68 -23.97 -26.47
CA ILE A 143 -8.13 -23.99 -26.53
C ILE A 143 -8.47 -25.47 -26.78
N LYS A 144 -9.24 -26.10 -25.90
CA LYS A 144 -9.77 -27.45 -26.16
C LYS A 144 -11.28 -27.38 -26.35
N ALA A 145 -11.68 -27.32 -27.60
CA ALA A 145 -13.02 -27.70 -28.04
C ALA A 145 -13.09 -29.24 -28.10
N HIS A 146 -14.20 -29.82 -27.66
CA HIS A 146 -14.64 -31.12 -28.15
C HIS A 146 -16.17 -31.13 -28.22
N CYS A 147 -16.68 -31.38 -29.42
CA CYS A 147 -18.09 -31.56 -29.75
C CYS A 147 -18.50 -33.04 -29.64
N LEU A 148 -19.82 -33.22 -29.49
CA LEU A 148 -20.71 -34.29 -29.99
C LEU A 148 -20.46 -35.75 -29.57
N ASN A 149 -21.42 -36.32 -28.84
CA ASN A 149 -22.53 -37.08 -29.43
C ASN A 149 -23.76 -37.04 -28.51
#